data_AF-A0A066Z2S5-F1
#
_entry.id   AF-A0A066Z2S5-F1
#
_cell.length_a   1.000
_cell.length_b   1.000
_cell.length_c   1.000
_cell.angle_alpha   90.00
_cell.angle_beta   90.00
_cell.angle_gamma   90.00
#
_symmetry.space_group_name_H-M   'P 1'
#
loop_
_entity.id
_entity.type
_entity.pdbx_description
1 polymer ?
#
loop_
_entity_poly.entity_id
_entity_poly.type
_entity_poly.pdbx_seq_one_letter_code
_entity_poly.pdbx_strand_id
1 'polypeptide(L)'
;MSKVTTSGTWTAVSPTPPEVTGLNTGQITWGTPADGSGGKSGYAFSGGTIDLKADGSEAVLGTFTHQNFPVFGGGVDQFDVDLVVRVRFEEDREDRRFTYRFHHFETPNDGPVPDDEVDLPTRVSPESVTVDGEEYAAVITGFKRNGEIVNKFLSPENDSNSADIVAVLSRVGAPDVTITEVCHKGEVKYTQADEYVEIVNRGTAHADISGWILYADDPGQHFTFPPGTTLKAGRRIRVYTDEVHPEWGGYSFGSGRAIWHDKGDTAHLLDTDETVVSTYSYGTDVS
;
A
#
# COMPACT_ATOMS: atom_id res chain seq x y z
N MET A 1 -9.51 -18.50 10.85
CA MET A 1 -8.78 -18.50 9.57
C MET A 1 -9.64 -19.27 8.59
N SER A 2 -9.98 -18.65 7.47
CA SER A 2 -10.81 -19.28 6.45
C SER A 2 -10.03 -19.28 5.14
N LYS A 3 -9.96 -20.44 4.50
CA LYS A 3 -9.36 -20.56 3.19
C LYS A 3 -10.35 -20.03 2.15
N VAL A 4 -9.90 -19.09 1.34
CA VAL A 4 -10.73 -18.44 0.33
C VAL A 4 -10.01 -18.42 -1.02
N THR A 5 -10.78 -18.39 -2.10
CA THR A 5 -10.25 -18.19 -3.46
C THR A 5 -10.67 -16.81 -3.96
N THR A 6 -9.72 -16.07 -4.50
CA THR A 6 -9.93 -14.73 -5.04
C THR A 6 -9.92 -14.74 -6.57
N SER A 7 -10.64 -13.82 -7.19
CA SER A 7 -10.54 -13.48 -8.61
C SER A 7 -10.94 -12.01 -8.80
N GLY A 8 -10.51 -11.38 -9.88
CA GLY A 8 -10.81 -9.97 -10.13
C GLY A 8 -11.40 -9.72 -11.51
N THR A 9 -12.21 -8.69 -11.60
CA THR A 9 -12.83 -8.24 -12.84
C THR A 9 -12.77 -6.72 -12.92
N TRP A 10 -12.25 -6.17 -14.02
CA TRP A 10 -12.27 -4.73 -14.30
C TRP A 10 -13.63 -4.32 -14.85
N THR A 11 -14.37 -3.46 -14.15
CA THR A 11 -15.81 -3.24 -14.42
C THR A 11 -16.13 -1.88 -15.01
N ALA A 12 -15.30 -0.87 -14.80
CA ALA A 12 -15.53 0.48 -15.32
C ALA A 12 -14.23 1.23 -15.55
N VAL A 13 -14.28 2.25 -16.42
CA VAL A 13 -13.19 3.21 -16.65
C VAL A 13 -13.76 4.61 -16.84
N SER A 14 -13.15 5.64 -16.23
CA SER A 14 -13.63 7.03 -16.32
C SER A 14 -12.53 8.08 -16.04
N PRO A 15 -12.38 9.12 -16.88
CA PRO A 15 -12.91 9.22 -18.24
C PRO A 15 -12.40 8.05 -19.10
N THR A 16 -13.08 7.76 -20.21
CA THR A 16 -12.72 6.61 -21.06
C THR A 16 -11.55 6.99 -21.98
N PRO A 17 -10.35 6.40 -21.83
CA PRO A 17 -9.26 6.60 -22.78
C PRO A 17 -9.60 5.93 -24.14
N PRO A 18 -8.83 6.19 -25.21
CA PRO A 18 -9.06 5.58 -26.52
C PRO A 18 -9.04 4.05 -26.45
N GLU A 19 -9.81 3.40 -27.34
CA GLU A 19 -9.67 1.97 -27.64
C GLU A 19 -9.75 1.00 -26.44
N VAL A 20 -10.58 1.32 -25.43
CA VAL A 20 -10.80 0.45 -24.26
C VAL A 20 -11.43 -0.88 -24.67
N THR A 21 -10.82 -1.98 -24.27
CA THR A 21 -11.33 -3.35 -24.44
C THR A 21 -11.08 -4.19 -23.19
N GLY A 22 -11.89 -5.22 -22.95
CA GLY A 22 -11.68 -6.17 -21.82
C GLY A 22 -12.47 -5.88 -20.54
N LEU A 23 -13.36 -4.88 -20.54
CA LEU A 23 -14.31 -4.69 -19.44
C LEU A 23 -15.10 -5.96 -19.15
N ASN A 24 -15.37 -6.18 -17.86
CA ASN A 24 -15.98 -7.38 -17.30
C ASN A 24 -15.14 -8.65 -17.45
N THR A 25 -13.82 -8.51 -17.62
CA THR A 25 -12.85 -9.62 -17.59
C THR A 25 -11.72 -9.34 -16.60
N GLY A 26 -10.82 -10.32 -16.40
CA GLY A 26 -9.63 -10.17 -15.56
C GLY A 26 -8.52 -9.30 -16.16
N GLN A 27 -8.70 -8.83 -17.41
CA GLN A 27 -7.76 -7.96 -18.11
C GLN A 27 -8.49 -6.84 -18.86
N ILE A 28 -7.99 -5.62 -18.79
CA ILE A 28 -8.48 -4.46 -19.52
C ILE A 28 -7.30 -3.78 -20.22
N THR A 29 -7.50 -3.29 -21.43
CA THR A 29 -6.46 -2.60 -22.22
C THR A 29 -7.01 -1.32 -22.83
N TRP A 30 -6.16 -0.33 -23.07
CA TRP A 30 -6.52 0.96 -23.67
C TRP A 30 -5.41 1.49 -24.58
N GLY A 31 -5.71 2.60 -25.25
CA GLY A 31 -4.80 3.32 -26.11
C GLY A 31 -4.70 2.77 -27.52
N THR A 32 -4.33 3.63 -28.45
CA THR A 32 -3.87 3.22 -29.79
C THR A 32 -2.35 3.05 -29.73
N PRO A 33 -1.80 1.85 -30.01
CA PRO A 33 -0.36 1.60 -29.96
C PRO A 33 0.44 2.59 -30.83
N ALA A 34 1.52 3.16 -30.30
CA ALA A 34 2.46 3.94 -31.08
C ALA A 34 3.28 3.06 -32.04
N ASP A 35 3.88 3.65 -33.08
CA ASP A 35 4.70 2.91 -34.04
C ASP A 35 5.88 2.22 -33.34
N GLY A 36 5.96 0.90 -33.48
CA GLY A 36 6.99 0.08 -32.84
C GLY A 36 6.76 -0.22 -31.36
N SER A 37 5.61 0.14 -30.79
CA SER A 37 5.27 -0.23 -29.41
C SER A 37 4.96 -1.73 -29.29
N GLY A 38 5.11 -2.26 -28.07
CA GLY A 38 4.79 -3.66 -27.74
C GLY A 38 3.29 -4.00 -27.73
N GLY A 39 2.41 -3.01 -27.91
CA GLY A 39 0.97 -3.18 -27.90
C GLY A 39 0.22 -2.03 -27.23
N LYS A 40 -0.95 -2.35 -26.69
CA LYS A 40 -1.77 -1.47 -25.85
C LYS A 40 -1.29 -1.52 -24.41
N SER A 41 -1.37 -0.40 -23.69
CA SER A 41 -1.29 -0.40 -22.23
C SER A 41 -2.52 -1.10 -21.63
N GLY A 42 -2.40 -1.57 -20.39
CA GLY A 42 -3.48 -2.33 -19.77
C GLY A 42 -3.20 -2.84 -18.37
N TYR A 43 -4.27 -3.26 -17.70
CA TYR A 43 -4.20 -3.94 -16.41
C TYR A 43 -4.64 -5.39 -16.51
N ALA A 44 -3.99 -6.25 -15.73
CA ALA A 44 -4.48 -7.58 -15.43
C ALA A 44 -4.50 -7.82 -13.93
N PHE A 45 -5.49 -8.59 -13.46
CA PHE A 45 -5.54 -9.07 -12.08
C PHE A 45 -5.71 -10.58 -12.06
N SER A 46 -4.83 -11.26 -11.34
CA SER A 46 -4.89 -12.71 -11.10
C SER A 46 -5.08 -12.98 -9.62
N GLY A 47 -6.21 -13.58 -9.25
CA GLY A 47 -6.43 -14.03 -7.89
C GLY A 47 -5.78 -15.38 -7.60
N GLY A 48 -5.94 -15.86 -6.37
CA GLY A 48 -5.36 -17.12 -5.91
C GLY A 48 -6.08 -17.65 -4.68
N THR A 49 -5.46 -18.63 -4.02
CA THR A 49 -5.98 -19.18 -2.77
C THR A 49 -5.22 -18.57 -1.60
N ILE A 50 -5.96 -18.04 -0.62
CA ILE A 50 -5.40 -17.26 0.48
C ILE A 50 -6.01 -17.73 1.81
N ASP A 51 -5.20 -17.68 2.87
CA ASP A 51 -5.66 -17.90 4.24
C ASP A 51 -6.07 -16.55 4.83
N LEU A 52 -7.38 -16.27 4.84
CA LEU A 52 -7.90 -15.02 5.35
C LEU A 52 -8.06 -15.09 6.88
N LYS A 53 -7.58 -14.06 7.57
CA LYS A 53 -7.70 -13.90 9.02
C LYS A 53 -8.28 -12.54 9.35
N ALA A 54 -9.11 -12.49 10.39
CA ALA A 54 -9.67 -11.26 10.94
C ALA A 54 -8.85 -10.72 12.13
N ASP A 55 -7.58 -11.12 12.24
CA ASP A 55 -6.64 -10.74 13.31
C ASP A 55 -5.76 -9.53 12.92
N GLY A 56 -6.07 -8.86 11.81
CA GLY A 56 -5.28 -7.75 11.28
C GLY A 56 -4.00 -8.17 10.54
N SER A 57 -3.77 -9.47 10.32
CA SER A 57 -2.64 -9.91 9.51
C SER A 57 -2.84 -9.58 8.04
N GLU A 58 -1.79 -9.02 7.42
CA GLU A 58 -1.73 -8.76 5.98
C GLU A 58 -1.70 -10.07 5.18
N ALA A 59 -2.48 -10.12 4.09
CA ALA A 59 -2.52 -11.23 3.14
C ALA A 59 -2.48 -10.71 1.71
N VAL A 60 -1.88 -11.49 0.81
CA VAL A 60 -1.91 -11.19 -0.63
C VAL A 60 -3.31 -11.49 -1.16
N LEU A 61 -4.00 -10.46 -1.67
CA LEU A 61 -5.33 -10.57 -2.26
C LEU A 61 -5.29 -11.16 -3.68
N GLY A 62 -4.20 -10.88 -4.40
CA GLY A 62 -3.94 -11.34 -5.77
C GLY A 62 -2.82 -10.52 -6.40
N THR A 63 -2.40 -10.90 -7.59
CA THR A 63 -1.34 -10.22 -8.34
C THR A 63 -1.94 -9.25 -9.35
N PHE A 64 -1.55 -7.98 -9.24
CA PHE A 64 -1.81 -6.94 -10.22
C PHE A 64 -0.64 -6.84 -11.20
N THR A 65 -0.95 -6.64 -12.48
CA THR A 65 0.03 -6.41 -13.54
C THR A 65 -0.36 -5.19 -14.34
N HIS A 66 0.59 -4.29 -14.54
CA HIS A 66 0.48 -3.22 -15.52
C HIS A 66 1.31 -3.58 -16.75
N GLN A 67 0.69 -3.48 -17.92
CA GLN A 67 1.39 -3.40 -19.19
C GLN A 67 1.51 -1.92 -19.53
N ASN A 68 2.72 -1.38 -19.48
CA ASN A 68 2.97 0.00 -19.86
C ASN A 68 3.68 0.04 -21.23
N PHE A 69 2.93 0.34 -22.28
CA PHE A 69 3.45 0.46 -23.65
C PHE A 69 3.08 1.82 -24.23
N PRO A 70 3.97 2.45 -25.04
CA PRO A 70 3.66 3.72 -25.66
C PRO A 70 2.35 3.68 -26.46
N VAL A 71 1.40 4.52 -26.04
CA VAL A 71 0.10 4.68 -26.68
C VAL A 71 -0.21 6.14 -26.99
N PHE A 72 -0.99 6.39 -28.05
CA PHE A 72 -1.57 7.71 -28.28
C PHE A 72 -2.72 7.93 -27.29
N GLY A 73 -2.48 8.71 -26.24
CA GLY A 73 -3.44 8.95 -25.15
C GLY A 73 -4.73 9.70 -25.54
N GLY A 74 -4.83 10.23 -26.76
CA GLY A 74 -6.06 10.84 -27.28
C GLY A 74 -6.58 12.03 -26.44
N GLY A 75 -5.72 12.64 -25.64
CA GLY A 75 -6.08 13.73 -24.70
C GLY A 75 -6.56 13.28 -23.32
N VAL A 76 -6.44 11.99 -22.98
CA VAL A 76 -6.71 11.45 -21.64
C VAL A 76 -5.44 10.78 -21.13
N ASP A 77 -4.77 11.45 -20.20
CA ASP A 77 -3.57 10.96 -19.50
C ASP A 77 -3.87 10.51 -18.06
N GLN A 78 -5.01 10.91 -17.49
CA GLN A 78 -5.46 10.46 -16.17
C GLN A 78 -6.88 9.91 -16.22
N PHE A 79 -7.06 8.73 -15.62
CA PHE A 79 -8.37 8.10 -15.51
C PHE A 79 -8.43 7.07 -14.38
N ASP A 80 -9.63 6.74 -13.96
CA ASP A 80 -9.90 5.73 -12.95
C ASP A 80 -10.34 4.41 -13.60
N VAL A 81 -9.90 3.28 -13.05
CA VAL A 81 -10.33 1.93 -13.43
C VAL A 81 -10.84 1.19 -12.19
N ASP A 82 -12.07 0.69 -12.25
CA ASP A 82 -12.70 -0.01 -11.13
C ASP A 82 -12.47 -1.52 -11.22
N LEU A 83 -11.98 -2.12 -10.13
CA LEU A 83 -11.77 -3.55 -9.93
C LEU A 83 -12.81 -4.08 -8.94
N VAL A 84 -13.55 -5.10 -9.33
CA VAL A 84 -14.33 -5.93 -8.40
C VAL A 84 -13.54 -7.19 -8.09
N VAL A 85 -13.12 -7.33 -6.84
CA VAL A 85 -12.49 -8.56 -6.32
C VAL A 85 -13.57 -9.44 -5.72
N ARG A 86 -13.74 -10.62 -6.31
CA ARG A 86 -14.59 -11.68 -5.80
C ARG A 86 -13.78 -12.57 -4.86
N VAL A 87 -14.27 -12.77 -3.65
CA VAL A 87 -13.71 -13.65 -2.63
C VAL A 87 -14.72 -14.76 -2.34
N ARG A 88 -14.36 -16.00 -2.69
CA ARG A 88 -15.18 -17.18 -2.46
C ARG A 88 -14.67 -17.95 -1.26
N PHE A 89 -15.52 -18.15 -0.26
CA PHE A 89 -15.17 -18.91 0.94
C PHE A 89 -15.37 -20.40 0.67
N GLU A 90 -14.39 -21.24 1.06
CA GLU A 90 -14.51 -22.69 0.86
C GLU A 90 -15.60 -23.33 1.75
N GLU A 91 -15.85 -22.74 2.92
CA GLU A 91 -16.77 -23.25 3.94
C GLU A 91 -18.24 -23.16 3.51
N ASP A 92 -18.71 -21.96 3.15
CA ASP A 92 -20.10 -21.72 2.78
C ASP A 92 -20.33 -21.69 1.25
N ARG A 93 -19.24 -21.68 0.45
CA ARG A 93 -19.28 -21.58 -1.02
C ARG A 93 -19.96 -20.32 -1.54
N GLU A 94 -20.05 -19.29 -0.71
CA GLU A 94 -20.63 -17.99 -1.05
C GLU A 94 -19.57 -17.00 -1.50
N ASP A 95 -20.00 -16.09 -2.37
CA ASP A 95 -19.14 -15.06 -2.94
C ASP A 95 -19.39 -13.73 -2.23
N ARG A 96 -18.31 -13.11 -1.76
CA ARG A 96 -18.30 -11.69 -1.38
C ARG A 96 -17.55 -10.90 -2.43
N ARG A 97 -17.98 -9.66 -2.65
CA ARG A 97 -17.40 -8.77 -3.67
C ARG A 97 -16.96 -7.48 -2.99
N PHE A 98 -15.74 -7.08 -3.31
CA PHE A 98 -15.11 -5.85 -2.81
C PHE A 98 -14.66 -5.02 -3.98
N THR A 99 -15.03 -3.74 -3.99
CA THR A 99 -14.74 -2.84 -5.10
C THR A 99 -13.60 -1.89 -4.75
N TYR A 100 -12.65 -1.73 -5.67
CA TYR A 100 -11.53 -0.81 -5.53
C TYR A 100 -11.36 0.00 -6.79
N ARG A 101 -11.00 1.28 -6.61
CA ARG A 101 -10.71 2.19 -7.71
C ARG A 101 -9.20 2.38 -7.82
N PHE A 102 -8.68 2.24 -9.03
CA PHE A 102 -7.29 2.47 -9.38
C PHE A 102 -7.23 3.76 -10.17
N HIS A 103 -6.52 4.76 -9.66
CA HIS A 103 -6.22 5.98 -10.40
C HIS A 103 -4.96 5.74 -11.22
N HIS A 104 -5.09 5.86 -12.53
CA HIS A 104 -4.00 5.75 -13.49
C HIS A 104 -3.56 7.14 -13.94
N PHE A 105 -2.25 7.35 -14.00
CA PHE A 105 -1.64 8.50 -14.64
C PHE A 105 -0.57 8.02 -15.64
N GLU A 106 -0.88 8.16 -16.92
CA GLU A 106 0.06 7.99 -18.03
C GLU A 106 0.97 9.22 -18.06
N THR A 107 2.23 9.04 -17.69
CA THR A 107 3.15 10.17 -17.52
C THR A 107 3.73 10.63 -18.87
N PRO A 108 4.13 11.89 -19.02
CA PRO A 108 4.84 12.32 -20.24
C PRO A 108 6.17 11.58 -20.42
N ASN A 109 6.31 10.85 -21.52
CA ASN A 109 7.49 10.02 -21.83
C ASN A 109 8.82 10.79 -21.98
N ASP A 110 8.78 12.12 -22.07
CA ASP A 110 9.95 13.00 -22.17
C ASP A 110 10.32 13.71 -20.85
N GLY A 111 9.66 13.33 -19.75
CA GLY A 111 9.89 13.87 -18.41
C GLY A 111 11.01 13.16 -17.60
N PRO A 112 11.37 13.71 -16.43
CA PRO A 112 12.39 13.12 -15.55
C PRO A 112 11.94 11.80 -14.88
N VAL A 113 10.64 11.52 -14.88
CA VAL A 113 10.02 10.28 -14.38
C VAL A 113 9.03 9.83 -15.46
N PRO A 114 9.47 9.02 -16.44
CA PRO A 114 8.60 8.52 -17.49
C PRO A 114 7.74 7.34 -17.03
N ASP A 115 7.90 6.89 -15.78
CA ASP A 115 7.18 5.74 -15.26
C ASP A 115 5.71 6.11 -14.98
N ASP A 116 4.80 5.37 -15.57
CA ASP A 116 3.38 5.48 -15.30
C ASP A 116 3.05 5.15 -13.85
N GLU A 117 2.13 5.93 -13.28
CA GLU A 117 1.74 5.84 -11.89
C GLU A 117 0.36 5.23 -11.73
N VAL A 118 0.25 4.28 -10.81
CA VAL A 118 -1.02 3.74 -10.32
C VAL A 118 -1.14 3.99 -8.82
N ASP A 119 -2.20 4.69 -8.41
CA ASP A 119 -2.55 4.90 -7.00
C ASP A 119 -3.96 4.37 -6.68
N LEU A 120 -4.20 4.17 -5.39
CA LEU A 120 -5.51 3.80 -4.84
C LEU A 120 -6.06 5.01 -4.07
N PRO A 121 -6.96 5.82 -4.68
CA PRO A 121 -7.56 6.99 -4.04
C PRO A 121 -8.27 6.62 -2.73
N THR A 122 -8.95 5.47 -2.73
CA THR A 122 -9.55 4.85 -1.53
C THR A 122 -9.07 3.41 -1.42
N ARG A 123 -8.68 3.01 -0.21
CA ARG A 123 -8.13 1.67 0.08
C ARG A 123 -9.08 0.77 0.84
N VAL A 124 -10.13 1.34 1.42
CA VAL A 124 -11.18 0.61 2.15
C VAL A 124 -12.27 0.25 1.16
N SER A 125 -12.67 -1.02 1.14
CA SER A 125 -13.82 -1.44 0.35
C SER A 125 -15.09 -0.75 0.83
N PRO A 126 -15.97 -0.26 -0.07
CA PRO A 126 -17.28 0.25 0.33
C PRO A 126 -18.19 -0.87 0.88
N GLU A 127 -17.92 -2.12 0.53
CA GLU A 127 -18.61 -3.30 1.05
C GLU A 127 -17.98 -3.79 2.36
N SER A 128 -18.82 -4.38 3.23
CA SER A 128 -18.43 -5.02 4.47
C SER A 128 -18.96 -6.46 4.56
N VAL A 129 -18.42 -7.24 5.49
CA VAL A 129 -18.89 -8.57 5.87
C VAL A 129 -19.02 -8.64 7.39
N THR A 130 -19.99 -9.42 7.87
CA THR A 130 -20.15 -9.67 9.31
C THR A 130 -19.41 -10.93 9.72
N VAL A 131 -18.57 -10.84 10.74
CA VAL A 131 -17.87 -11.97 11.38
C VAL A 131 -18.15 -11.90 12.87
N ASP A 132 -18.77 -12.93 13.43
CA ASP A 132 -19.13 -13.03 14.87
C ASP A 132 -19.94 -11.82 15.40
N GLY A 133 -20.76 -11.21 14.55
CA GLY A 133 -21.60 -10.05 14.90
C GLY A 133 -20.94 -8.68 14.71
N GLU A 134 -19.66 -8.65 14.34
CA GLU A 134 -18.90 -7.42 14.07
C GLU A 134 -18.74 -7.22 12.56
N GLU A 135 -18.80 -5.96 12.10
CA GLU A 135 -18.61 -5.61 10.69
C GLU A 135 -17.13 -5.38 10.36
N TYR A 136 -16.69 -5.98 9.26
CA TYR A 136 -15.34 -5.83 8.72
C TYR A 136 -15.36 -5.40 7.27
N ALA A 137 -14.46 -4.49 6.88
CA ALA A 137 -14.18 -4.14 5.50
C ALA A 137 -12.78 -4.61 5.12
N ALA A 138 -12.57 -4.87 3.83
CA ALA A 138 -11.25 -5.19 3.31
C ALA A 138 -10.49 -3.88 3.04
N VAL A 139 -9.23 -3.81 3.47
CA VAL A 139 -8.38 -2.62 3.33
C VAL A 139 -7.11 -3.01 2.60
N ILE A 140 -6.85 -2.43 1.42
CA ILE A 140 -5.59 -2.61 0.70
C ILE A 140 -4.49 -1.79 1.39
N THR A 141 -3.42 -2.44 1.84
CA THR A 141 -2.29 -1.79 2.53
C THR A 141 -1.10 -1.49 1.61
N GLY A 142 -1.16 -1.93 0.35
CA GLY A 142 -0.24 -1.51 -0.70
C GLY A 142 0.04 -2.56 -1.77
N PHE A 143 1.04 -2.26 -2.60
CA PHE A 143 1.55 -3.12 -3.66
C PHE A 143 2.87 -3.72 -3.21
N LYS A 144 2.96 -5.05 -3.10
CA LYS A 144 4.17 -5.75 -2.70
C LYS A 144 5.01 -6.17 -3.89
N ARG A 145 6.26 -5.74 -3.91
CA ARG A 145 7.26 -6.14 -4.91
C ARG A 145 8.62 -6.29 -4.23
N ASN A 146 9.34 -7.37 -4.53
CA ASN A 146 10.68 -7.64 -3.97
C ASN A 146 10.75 -7.61 -2.43
N GLY A 147 9.65 -7.95 -1.75
CA GLY A 147 9.56 -7.98 -0.29
C GLY A 147 9.03 -6.68 0.34
N GLU A 148 9.15 -5.55 -0.36
CA GLU A 148 8.65 -4.25 0.08
C GLU A 148 7.21 -4.04 -0.34
N ILE A 149 6.40 -3.40 0.51
CA ILE A 149 5.03 -3.00 0.17
C ILE A 149 5.00 -1.48 0.04
N VAL A 150 4.58 -0.98 -1.11
CA VAL A 150 4.61 0.46 -1.45
C VAL A 150 3.20 1.05 -1.58
N ASN A 151 3.10 2.37 -1.37
CA ASN A 151 1.84 3.10 -1.51
C ASN A 151 1.40 3.20 -2.98
N LYS A 152 2.32 3.47 -3.90
CA LYS A 152 2.05 3.67 -5.33
C LYS A 152 2.77 2.62 -6.15
N PHE A 153 2.21 2.28 -7.30
CA PHE A 153 2.84 1.34 -8.22
C PHE A 153 3.34 2.11 -9.46
N LEU A 154 4.66 2.06 -9.68
CA LEU A 154 5.32 2.71 -10.80
C LEU A 154 5.70 1.67 -11.85
N SER A 155 5.51 2.02 -13.13
CA SER A 155 5.71 1.10 -14.25
C SER A 155 6.59 1.74 -15.32
N PRO A 156 7.80 1.21 -15.56
CA PRO A 156 8.67 1.74 -16.61
C PRO A 156 8.04 1.66 -17.99
N GLU A 157 8.33 2.66 -18.83
CA GLU A 157 7.94 2.68 -20.24
C GLU A 157 8.43 1.44 -21.00
N ASN A 158 7.57 0.92 -21.88
CA ASN A 158 7.84 -0.28 -22.71
C ASN A 158 8.07 -1.56 -21.91
N ASP A 159 7.54 -1.66 -20.69
CA ASP A 159 7.68 -2.84 -19.85
C ASP A 159 6.32 -3.33 -19.31
N SER A 160 6.32 -4.57 -18.82
CA SER A 160 5.23 -5.07 -18.00
C SER A 160 5.78 -5.53 -16.67
N ASN A 161 5.21 -4.97 -15.60
CA ASN A 161 5.59 -5.31 -14.24
C ASN A 161 4.36 -5.69 -13.40
N SER A 162 4.62 -6.44 -12.34
CA SER A 162 3.60 -6.96 -11.44
C SER A 162 3.94 -6.66 -9.99
N ALA A 163 2.90 -6.55 -9.16
CA ALA A 163 2.98 -6.56 -7.72
C ALA A 163 1.80 -7.32 -7.11
N ASP A 164 2.03 -7.92 -5.95
CA ASP A 164 0.95 -8.48 -5.16
C ASP A 164 0.17 -7.36 -4.48
N ILE A 165 -1.14 -7.34 -4.59
CA ILE A 165 -2.00 -6.44 -3.80
C ILE A 165 -2.12 -7.06 -2.42
N VAL A 166 -1.66 -6.33 -1.39
CA VAL A 166 -1.74 -6.77 0.00
C VAL A 166 -2.93 -6.10 0.66
N ALA A 167 -3.71 -6.89 1.42
CA ALA A 167 -4.88 -6.40 2.12
C ALA A 167 -5.02 -7.02 3.51
N VAL A 168 -5.82 -6.37 4.34
CA VAL A 168 -6.24 -6.83 5.66
C VAL A 168 -7.76 -6.81 5.75
N LEU A 169 -8.34 -7.62 6.62
CA LEU A 169 -9.74 -7.53 7.00
C LEU A 169 -9.82 -6.80 8.36
N SER A 170 -10.42 -5.61 8.36
CA SER A 170 -10.38 -4.70 9.51
C SER A 170 -11.77 -4.27 9.93
N ARG A 171 -11.96 -4.06 11.25
CA ARG A 171 -13.24 -3.61 11.80
C ARG A 171 -13.64 -2.26 11.21
N VAL A 172 -14.92 -2.11 10.90
CA VAL A 172 -15.48 -0.88 10.33
C VAL A 172 -15.51 0.23 11.40
N GLY A 173 -15.10 1.43 11.02
CA GLY A 173 -15.22 2.64 11.82
C GLY A 173 -14.06 2.96 12.77
N ALA A 174 -12.96 2.19 12.75
CA ALA A 174 -11.82 2.42 13.63
C ALA A 174 -10.48 2.44 12.86
N PRO A 175 -9.50 3.27 13.30
CA PRO A 175 -8.12 3.14 12.86
C PRO A 175 -7.45 1.94 13.54
N ASP A 176 -6.38 1.44 12.93
CA ASP A 176 -5.48 0.42 13.51
C ASP A 176 -4.06 0.75 13.05
N VAL A 177 -3.41 1.63 13.82
CA VAL A 177 -2.07 2.12 13.52
C VAL A 177 -1.05 1.19 14.15
N THR A 178 -0.16 0.62 13.34
CA THR A 178 0.87 -0.30 13.81
C THR A 178 2.21 -0.01 13.16
N ILE A 179 3.28 -0.28 13.89
CA ILE A 179 4.63 -0.43 13.32
C ILE A 179 4.68 -1.78 12.59
N THR A 180 5.18 -1.79 11.36
CA THR A 180 5.36 -3.01 10.55
C THR A 180 6.81 -3.43 10.41
N GLU A 181 7.73 -2.48 10.46
CA GLU A 181 9.15 -2.72 10.23
C GLU A 181 9.99 -1.67 10.97
N VAL A 182 11.12 -2.12 11.50
CA VAL A 182 12.27 -1.26 11.79
C VAL A 182 13.39 -1.70 10.87
N CYS A 183 13.69 -0.90 9.86
CA CYS A 183 14.82 -1.11 8.98
C CYS A 183 16.08 -0.59 9.67
N HIS A 184 16.95 -1.51 10.06
CA HIS A 184 18.18 -1.27 10.78
C HIS A 184 19.36 -1.81 9.97
N LYS A 185 20.61 -1.41 10.29
CA LYS A 185 21.81 -1.71 9.47
C LYS A 185 21.72 -1.06 8.09
N GLY A 186 21.42 0.24 8.08
CA GLY A 186 21.37 1.04 6.86
C GLY A 186 22.63 0.92 5.99
N GLU A 187 22.48 1.14 4.70
CA GLU A 187 23.55 1.16 3.71
C GLU A 187 24.42 2.42 3.83
N VAL A 188 23.89 3.52 4.38
CA VAL A 188 24.63 4.77 4.59
C VAL A 188 25.56 4.63 5.80
N LYS A 189 26.84 4.38 5.51
CA LYS A 189 27.87 4.15 6.54
C LYS A 189 27.97 5.30 7.55
N TYR A 190 28.31 4.94 8.79
CA TYR A 190 28.54 5.83 9.94
C TYR A 190 27.29 6.52 10.50
N THR A 191 26.43 7.08 9.66
CA THR A 191 25.23 7.79 10.11
C THR A 191 23.99 6.90 10.13
N GLN A 192 23.94 5.89 9.24
CA GLN A 192 22.75 5.04 9.04
C GLN A 192 21.50 5.90 8.74
N ALA A 193 21.71 6.96 7.94
CA ALA A 193 20.70 7.97 7.63
C ALA A 193 19.44 7.39 6.96
N ASP A 194 19.59 6.24 6.31
CA ASP A 194 18.58 5.49 5.56
C ASP A 194 17.82 4.45 6.41
N GLU A 195 18.16 4.26 7.68
CA GLU A 195 17.33 3.49 8.59
C GLU A 195 15.98 4.16 8.81
N TYR A 196 14.94 3.36 9.04
CA TYR A 196 13.59 3.87 9.20
C TYR A 196 12.69 2.98 10.05
N VAL A 197 11.61 3.56 10.55
CA VAL A 197 10.44 2.82 11.04
C VAL A 197 9.30 2.98 10.06
N GLU A 198 8.69 1.87 9.64
CA GLU A 198 7.49 1.86 8.83
C GLU A 198 6.24 1.72 9.73
N ILE A 199 5.26 2.59 9.50
CA ILE A 199 3.99 2.62 10.21
C ILE A 199 2.85 2.57 9.19
N VAL A 200 1.86 1.71 9.42
CA VAL A 200 0.68 1.58 8.57
C VAL A 200 -0.59 1.74 9.40
N ASN A 201 -1.61 2.37 8.83
CA ASN A 201 -2.97 2.31 9.35
C ASN A 201 -3.74 1.20 8.62
N ARG A 202 -3.86 0.03 9.24
CA ARG A 202 -4.62 -1.12 8.75
C ARG A 202 -6.13 -0.95 8.91
N GLY A 203 -6.56 0.05 9.67
CA GLY A 203 -7.96 0.29 9.99
C GLY A 203 -8.75 0.85 8.81
N THR A 204 -10.05 1.03 9.05
CA THR A 204 -11.00 1.54 8.05
C THR A 204 -11.25 3.04 8.20
N ALA A 205 -10.88 3.63 9.35
CA ALA A 205 -10.95 5.06 9.60
C ALA A 205 -9.56 5.72 9.51
N HIS A 206 -9.54 7.01 9.20
CA HIS A 206 -8.32 7.81 9.28
C HIS A 206 -7.89 7.99 10.74
N ALA A 207 -6.57 7.96 10.99
CA ALA A 207 -6.00 8.24 12.30
C ALA A 207 -5.44 9.65 12.32
N ASP A 208 -5.90 10.50 13.25
CA ASP A 208 -5.17 11.71 13.61
C ASP A 208 -4.01 11.29 14.52
N ILE A 209 -2.79 11.43 14.01
CA ILE A 209 -1.57 11.07 14.74
C ILE A 209 -0.78 12.33 15.14
N SER A 210 -1.42 13.50 15.10
CA SER A 210 -0.81 14.76 15.55
C SER A 210 -0.30 14.62 16.99
N GLY A 211 0.97 14.95 17.22
CA GLY A 211 1.56 14.88 18.55
C GLY A 211 1.86 13.47 19.06
N TRP A 212 1.56 12.41 18.30
CA TRP A 212 2.03 11.07 18.62
C TRP A 212 3.55 11.02 18.62
N ILE A 213 4.12 10.12 19.43
CA ILE A 213 5.57 10.02 19.63
C ILE A 213 6.04 8.65 19.15
N LEU A 214 6.99 8.64 18.22
CA LEU A 214 7.80 7.47 17.89
C LEU A 214 9.15 7.60 18.61
N TYR A 215 9.56 6.57 19.36
CA TYR A 215 10.85 6.60 20.02
C TYR A 215 11.48 5.21 20.17
N ALA A 216 12.80 5.22 20.41
CA ALA A 216 13.59 4.09 20.88
C ALA A 216 14.04 4.34 22.34
N ASP A 217 14.50 3.32 23.04
CA ASP A 217 14.71 3.37 24.50
C ASP A 217 15.81 4.36 24.97
N ASP A 218 16.67 4.85 24.07
CA ASP A 218 17.74 5.79 24.43
C ASP A 218 17.28 7.26 24.47
N PRO A 219 17.75 8.06 25.47
CA PRO A 219 17.38 9.46 25.59
C PRO A 219 17.71 10.30 24.35
N GLY A 220 16.71 11.05 23.88
CA GLY A 220 16.86 11.97 22.75
C GLY A 220 16.62 11.34 21.38
N GLN A 221 16.07 10.12 21.33
CA GLN A 221 15.63 9.43 20.11
C GLN A 221 14.10 9.47 19.96
N HIS A 222 13.51 10.66 20.12
CA HIS A 222 12.07 10.86 20.01
C HIS A 222 11.75 11.67 18.76
N PHE A 223 10.77 11.20 18.00
CA PHE A 223 10.14 11.93 16.91
C PHE A 223 8.69 12.19 17.26
N THR A 224 8.25 13.44 17.18
CA THR A 224 6.86 13.83 17.40
C THR A 224 6.22 14.20 16.07
N PHE A 225 5.11 13.57 15.73
CA PHE A 225 4.37 13.87 14.51
C PHE A 225 3.84 15.31 14.54
N PRO A 226 4.05 16.11 13.47
CA PRO A 226 3.60 17.49 13.42
C PRO A 226 2.08 17.64 13.60
N PRO A 227 1.60 18.81 14.07
CA PRO A 227 0.17 19.11 14.11
C PRO A 227 -0.49 18.99 12.73
N GLY A 228 -1.70 18.42 12.69
CA GLY A 228 -2.45 18.20 11.46
C GLY A 228 -2.05 16.94 10.70
N THR A 229 -1.25 16.06 11.30
CA THR A 229 -0.83 14.81 10.65
C THR A 229 -1.94 13.78 10.72
N THR A 230 -2.42 13.35 9.55
CA THR A 230 -3.43 12.29 9.42
C THR A 230 -2.90 11.12 8.63
N LEU A 231 -2.87 9.94 9.24
CA LEU A 231 -2.57 8.68 8.56
C LEU A 231 -3.87 8.05 8.03
N LYS A 232 -4.08 8.17 6.73
CA LYS A 232 -5.28 7.65 6.06
C LYS A 232 -5.32 6.11 6.13
N ALA A 233 -6.54 5.57 6.06
CA ALA A 233 -6.78 4.13 6.06
C ALA A 233 -6.04 3.43 4.90
N GLY A 234 -5.39 2.32 5.20
CA GLY A 234 -4.55 1.53 4.29
C GLY A 234 -3.23 2.18 3.85
N ARG A 235 -2.91 3.40 4.32
CA ARG A 235 -1.65 4.07 3.96
C ARG A 235 -0.55 3.72 4.95
N ARG A 236 0.67 3.71 4.43
CA ARG A 236 1.92 3.54 5.17
C ARG A 236 2.77 4.80 5.06
N ILE A 237 3.57 5.06 6.09
CA ILE A 237 4.56 6.13 6.16
C ILE A 237 5.84 5.59 6.75
N ARG A 238 6.95 6.30 6.54
CA ARG A 238 8.22 6.01 7.20
C ARG A 238 8.74 7.24 7.94
N VAL A 239 9.43 6.99 9.05
CA VAL A 239 10.22 7.99 9.77
C VAL A 239 11.68 7.55 9.71
N TYR A 240 12.50 8.31 8.99
CA TYR A 240 13.90 8.00 8.73
C TYR A 240 14.83 8.58 9.80
N THR A 241 16.01 8.00 9.98
CA THR A 241 17.05 8.53 10.88
C THR A 241 17.45 9.96 10.50
N ASP A 242 17.74 10.22 9.22
CA ASP A 242 18.13 11.57 8.77
C ASP A 242 17.60 11.90 7.37
N GLU A 243 17.39 10.92 6.50
CA GLU A 243 16.86 11.15 5.15
C GLU A 243 15.41 11.67 5.14
N VAL A 244 15.02 12.30 4.03
CA VAL A 244 13.66 12.81 3.83
C VAL A 244 13.12 12.27 2.52
N HIS A 245 12.10 11.41 2.62
CA HIS A 245 11.45 10.74 1.49
C HIS A 245 9.98 11.15 1.38
N PRO A 246 9.61 12.13 0.54
CA PRO A 246 8.25 12.65 0.44
C PRO A 246 7.19 11.61 0.08
N GLU A 247 7.54 10.60 -0.71
CA GLU A 247 6.68 9.48 -1.08
C GLU A 247 6.31 8.57 0.11
N TRP A 248 7.05 8.68 1.21
CA TRP A 248 6.82 8.01 2.49
C TRP A 248 6.30 8.94 3.59
N GLY A 249 5.90 10.16 3.24
CA GLY A 249 5.40 11.18 4.17
C GLY A 249 6.45 12.21 4.59
N GLY A 250 7.73 12.00 4.27
CA GLY A 250 8.80 12.98 4.47
C GLY A 250 9.21 13.20 5.94
N TYR A 251 8.98 12.22 6.81
CA TYR A 251 9.34 12.33 8.22
C TYR A 251 10.76 11.84 8.49
N SER A 252 11.44 12.56 9.39
CA SER A 252 12.82 12.28 9.77
C SER A 252 13.05 12.66 11.23
N PHE A 253 13.88 11.89 11.95
CA PHE A 253 14.42 12.29 13.24
C PHE A 253 15.41 13.46 13.11
N GLY A 254 15.99 13.67 11.92
CA GLY A 254 17.02 14.69 11.67
C GLY A 254 18.31 14.42 12.46
N SER A 255 18.62 13.15 12.68
CA SER A 255 19.72 12.71 13.53
C SER A 255 20.93 12.33 12.69
N GLY A 256 22.04 13.07 12.85
CA GLY A 256 23.33 12.73 12.24
C GLY A 256 24.01 11.48 12.81
N ARG A 257 23.31 10.70 13.64
CA ARG A 257 23.74 9.41 14.22
C ARG A 257 22.61 8.41 14.12
N ALA A 258 22.95 7.13 14.04
CA ALA A 258 22.00 6.03 14.04
C ALA A 258 21.05 6.12 15.25
N ILE A 259 19.77 5.86 15.01
CA ILE A 259 18.75 5.74 16.05
C ILE A 259 18.66 4.28 16.51
N TRP A 260 18.66 3.33 15.57
CA TRP A 260 18.28 1.95 15.80
C TRP A 260 19.50 1.06 16.02
N HIS A 261 19.54 0.31 17.12
CA HIS A 261 20.70 -0.54 17.42
C HIS A 261 20.79 -1.79 16.53
N ASP A 262 21.95 -2.03 15.91
CA ASP A 262 22.19 -3.16 14.98
C ASP A 262 21.95 -4.56 15.58
N LYS A 263 22.08 -4.70 16.90
CA LYS A 263 21.97 -5.99 17.61
C LYS A 263 20.57 -6.27 18.12
N GLY A 264 19.75 -5.23 18.21
CA GLY A 264 18.37 -5.30 18.63
C GLY A 264 17.95 -4.06 19.38
N ASP A 265 16.69 -3.70 19.17
CA ASP A 265 16.06 -2.51 19.72
C ASP A 265 14.54 -2.72 19.76
N THR A 266 13.83 -1.80 20.42
CA THR A 266 12.37 -1.73 20.37
C THR A 266 11.91 -0.33 19.95
N ALA A 267 11.17 -0.27 18.85
CA ALA A 267 10.44 0.94 18.48
C ALA A 267 9.10 0.98 19.24
N HIS A 268 8.77 2.15 19.77
CA HIS A 268 7.55 2.42 20.50
C HIS A 268 6.78 3.57 19.85
N LEU A 269 5.50 3.36 19.60
CA LEU A 269 4.57 4.40 19.13
C LEU A 269 3.56 4.71 20.24
N LEU A 270 3.56 5.95 20.72
CA LEU A 270 2.65 6.45 21.74
C LEU A 270 1.65 7.45 21.15
N ASP A 271 0.42 7.43 21.66
CA ASP A 271 -0.53 8.52 21.45
C ASP A 271 -0.23 9.73 22.36
N THR A 272 -1.08 10.75 22.29
CA THR A 272 -0.93 11.99 23.07
C THR A 272 -1.16 11.83 24.57
N ASP A 273 -1.78 10.72 24.99
CA ASP A 273 -2.00 10.37 26.39
C ASP A 273 -0.85 9.49 26.94
N GLU A 274 0.24 9.36 26.18
CA GLU A 274 1.39 8.48 26.45
C GLU A 274 1.01 6.99 26.50
N THR A 275 -0.12 6.61 25.88
CA THR A 275 -0.53 5.22 25.76
C THR A 275 0.20 4.55 24.61
N VAL A 276 0.78 3.38 24.87
CA VAL A 276 1.44 2.57 23.83
C VAL A 276 0.40 2.06 22.83
N VAL A 277 0.49 2.54 21.60
CA VAL A 277 -0.34 2.10 20.47
C VAL A 277 0.27 0.88 19.78
N SER A 278 1.59 0.89 19.57
CA SER A 278 2.29 -0.20 18.89
C SER A 278 3.74 -0.29 19.36
N THR A 279 4.28 -1.50 19.35
CA THR A 279 5.71 -1.76 19.55
C THR A 279 6.23 -2.73 18.49
N TYR A 280 7.51 -2.59 18.16
CA TYR A 280 8.21 -3.53 17.29
C TYR A 280 9.62 -3.77 17.81
N SER A 281 9.88 -5.01 18.22
CA SER A 281 11.18 -5.45 18.73
C SER A 281 11.86 -6.36 17.70
N TYR A 282 13.18 -6.19 17.53
CA TYR A 282 13.98 -7.04 16.65
C TYR A 282 15.35 -7.30 17.27
N GLY A 283 16.06 -8.33 16.76
CA GLY A 283 17.39 -8.68 17.23
C GLY A 283 17.39 -9.62 18.44
N THR A 284 18.57 -9.90 18.98
CA THR A 284 18.77 -10.91 20.05
C THR A 284 18.91 -10.31 21.44
N ASP A 285 19.08 -8.99 21.52
CA ASP A 285 19.33 -8.26 22.77
C ASP A 285 18.03 -7.68 23.38
N VAL A 286 16.88 -7.93 22.76
CA VAL A 286 15.54 -7.60 23.29
C VAL A 286 15.03 -8.78 24.11
N SER A 287 14.86 -8.53 25.42
CA SER A 287 14.38 -9.51 26.42
C SER A 287 12.89 -9.40 26.70
#